data_AF-A0A956LAF8-F1
#
_entry.id   AF-A0A956LAF8-F1
#
_cell.length_a   1.000
_cell.length_b   1.000
_cell.length_c   1.000
_cell.angle_alpha   90.00
_cell.angle_beta   90.00
_cell.angle_gamma   90.00
#
_symmetry.space_group_name_H-M   'P 1'
#
loop_
_entity.id
_entity.type
_entity.pdbx_description
1 polymer ?
#
loop_
_entity_poly.entity_id
_entity_poly.type
_entity_poly.pdbx_seq_one_letter_code
_entity_poly.pdbx_strand_id
1 'polypeptide(L)'
;MERVGASLANTTGARLEDNGHGPELLGGTGRTLFLLVVGTACGLLTLLLILDVGLLGLRPAALWGAVRGDAMLEALYSLAEVLTAVLGLSLTVVAIVVQLASQRYSAKIVDLFMQDPVNGGTFGFMAVSCVYVVILPTMVTSESIPHVAVGAGLLLTVINFGLLLPYFRYVFAFLQPENIITAIERSAVRALETARASRQGREGGDVARARRQVAAAVERIADNCLAAIGQQDRNLALHSVKTLEGFVRRFHSVKQELPDEWPQVEADAFASLSAAFYKEIVEQRVWVEAKALMEYEHVLRRALGDMNELVTQIAASTRLIGVSALRHGELEVVELAIRFFNTYIRHALNAGNVRAIYNILDQYRRMTSALLKDHPALCQRIVEHFVYYGQTANARGLPFVTVTVAHDVRFLCEEAFADARVRVEPLLDRFLSLDQQPEGETSDIALLGVRKAQSILGAYFLQRGADDLVQRIRLDMRDEQPDRLLRIRDSILAVRERKFWEITDRGFNFDYVEPARRQFVTEFFQPFELEGAKGKNPLGR
;
A
#
# COMPACT_ATOMS: atom_id res chain seq x y z
N MET A 1 -0.32 -41.90 25.00
CA MET A 1 -1.52 -42.25 25.80
C MET A 1 -1.97 -40.96 26.47
N GLU A 2 -2.83 -40.22 25.78
CA GLU A 2 -4.28 -40.08 26.09
C GLU A 2 -4.50 -39.13 27.27
N ARG A 3 -5.40 -38.14 27.28
CA ARG A 3 -6.40 -37.52 26.37
C ARG A 3 -6.74 -36.17 27.07
N VAL A 4 -6.84 -35.06 26.36
CA VAL A 4 -8.11 -34.44 25.89
C VAL A 4 -9.17 -34.26 26.98
N GLY A 5 -9.60 -33.01 27.23
CA GLY A 5 -10.90 -32.74 27.87
C GLY A 5 -11.10 -31.37 28.52
N ALA A 6 -11.53 -30.40 27.71
CA ALA A 6 -12.14 -29.09 27.99
C ALA A 6 -12.84 -28.86 29.35
N SER A 7 -12.87 -27.60 29.82
CA SER A 7 -14.02 -26.68 29.61
C SER A 7 -14.06 -25.47 30.57
N LEU A 8 -14.07 -24.27 29.97
CA LEU A 8 -14.87 -23.07 30.29
C LEU A 8 -15.00 -22.57 31.75
N ALA A 9 -14.39 -21.40 32.02
CA ALA A 9 -15.06 -20.20 32.55
C ALA A 9 -14.03 -19.12 32.92
N ASN A 10 -13.87 -18.07 32.09
CA ASN A 10 -13.98 -16.69 32.56
C ASN A 10 -13.92 -15.69 31.40
N THR A 11 -15.10 -15.30 30.93
CA THR A 11 -15.36 -14.13 30.10
C THR A 11 -15.90 -13.02 30.98
N THR A 12 -15.10 -12.02 31.35
CA THR A 12 -15.56 -10.65 31.64
C THR A 12 -14.35 -9.76 31.87
N GLY A 13 -14.23 -8.68 31.07
CA GLY A 13 -13.18 -7.68 31.26
C GLY A 13 -12.61 -7.09 29.97
N ALA A 14 -13.43 -6.91 28.93
CA ALA A 14 -13.10 -6.02 27.82
C ALA A 14 -13.10 -4.57 28.35
N ARG A 15 -11.94 -4.09 28.81
CA ARG A 15 -11.68 -2.65 28.89
C ARG A 15 -11.45 -2.16 27.48
N LEU A 16 -12.41 -1.37 27.01
CA LEU A 16 -12.28 -0.45 25.89
C LEU A 16 -11.05 0.43 26.14
N GLU A 17 -9.94 0.12 25.47
CA GLU A 17 -8.87 1.08 25.27
C GLU A 17 -9.36 2.10 24.26
N ASP A 18 -9.69 3.27 24.79
CA ASP A 18 -9.94 4.52 24.11
C ASP A 18 -8.71 4.90 23.27
N ASN A 19 -8.65 4.41 22.04
CA ASN A 19 -7.64 4.79 21.06
C ASN A 19 -8.06 6.04 20.29
N GLY A 20 -8.31 7.12 21.03
CA GLY A 20 -8.22 8.49 20.55
C GLY A 20 -6.76 8.93 20.39
N HIS A 21 -5.97 8.21 19.59
CA HIS A 21 -4.61 8.65 19.26
C HIS A 21 -4.66 9.52 18.00
N GLY A 22 -4.71 10.83 18.23
CA GLY A 22 -4.05 11.78 17.33
C GLY A 22 -2.60 11.32 17.09
N PRO A 23 -1.97 11.71 15.98
CA PRO A 23 -0.69 11.15 15.60
C PRO A 23 0.32 11.33 16.74
N GLU A 24 0.89 10.23 17.24
CA GLU A 24 2.00 10.22 18.21
C GLU A 24 3.21 10.91 17.56
N LEU A 25 3.24 12.24 17.61
CA LEU A 25 4.19 13.06 16.88
C LEU A 25 5.06 13.87 17.81
N LEU A 26 5.60 13.21 18.82
CA LEU A 26 6.73 13.70 19.60
C LEU A 26 7.71 12.54 19.69
N GLY A 27 8.70 12.50 18.79
CA GLY A 27 9.97 11.88 19.18
C GLY A 27 10.37 12.54 20.49
N GLY A 28 10.43 11.76 21.58
CA GLY A 28 10.44 12.28 22.95
C GLY A 28 11.48 13.37 23.19
N THR A 29 12.58 13.32 22.44
CA THR A 29 13.69 14.28 22.38
C THR A 29 13.32 15.70 21.94
N GLY A 30 12.40 15.87 20.99
CA GLY A 30 12.01 17.20 20.49
C GLY A 30 11.12 17.96 21.48
N ARG A 31 10.21 17.23 22.14
CA ARG A 31 9.33 17.79 23.17
C ARG A 31 10.11 18.22 24.41
N THR A 32 11.04 17.38 24.85
CA THR A 32 11.85 17.67 26.03
C THR A 32 12.80 18.83 25.79
N LEU A 33 13.45 18.91 24.62
CA LEU A 33 14.31 20.04 24.28
C LEU A 33 13.53 21.36 24.26
N PHE A 34 12.34 21.37 23.65
CA PHE A 34 11.51 22.58 23.59
C PHE A 34 11.01 23.00 24.99
N LEU A 35 10.44 22.07 25.76
CA LEU A 35 9.99 22.36 27.12
C LEU A 35 11.15 22.78 28.03
N LEU A 36 12.36 22.27 27.80
CA LEU A 36 13.56 22.68 28.51
C LEU A 36 14.00 24.09 28.11
N VAL A 37 14.02 24.44 26.83
CA VAL A 37 14.40 25.80 26.37
C VAL A 37 13.37 26.84 26.84
N VAL A 38 12.07 26.55 26.70
CA VAL A 38 11.01 27.44 27.18
C VAL A 38 11.01 27.50 28.71
N GLY A 39 11.15 26.35 29.38
CA GLY A 39 11.20 26.27 30.83
C GLY A 39 12.42 26.98 31.43
N THR A 40 13.58 26.88 30.79
CA THR A 40 14.81 27.60 31.20
C THR A 40 14.70 29.09 30.92
N ALA A 41 14.13 29.51 29.78
CA ALA A 41 13.87 30.92 29.49
C ALA A 41 12.87 31.54 30.48
N CYS A 42 11.73 30.88 30.72
CA CYS A 42 10.75 31.31 31.72
C CYS A 42 11.33 31.29 33.14
N GLY A 43 12.10 30.26 33.48
CA GLY A 43 12.78 30.14 34.78
C GLY A 43 13.80 31.25 35.00
N LEU A 44 14.64 31.53 34.00
CA LEU A 44 15.62 32.62 34.03
C LEU A 44 14.94 33.99 34.14
N LEU A 45 13.86 34.21 33.38
CA LEU A 45 13.11 35.47 33.38
C LEU A 45 12.40 35.69 34.73
N THR A 46 11.84 34.62 35.32
CA THR A 46 11.25 34.66 36.66
C THR A 46 12.32 34.91 37.74
N LEU A 47 13.47 34.26 37.63
CA LEU A 47 14.59 34.43 38.55
C LEU A 47 15.15 35.85 38.50
N LEU A 48 15.32 36.41 37.31
CA LEU A 48 15.78 37.78 37.11
C LEU A 48 14.77 38.78 37.69
N LEU A 49 13.46 38.57 37.47
CA LEU A 49 12.41 39.37 38.10
C LEU A 49 12.45 39.32 39.63
N ILE A 50 12.60 38.12 40.21
CA ILE A 50 12.71 37.95 41.67
C ILE A 50 13.99 38.63 42.20
N LEU A 51 15.10 38.51 41.47
CA LEU A 51 16.38 39.13 41.82
C LEU A 51 16.27 40.66 41.79
N ASP A 52 15.65 41.24 40.76
CA ASP A 52 15.43 42.69 40.65
C ASP A 52 14.54 43.21 41.79
N VAL A 53 13.46 42.48 42.11
CA VAL A 53 12.58 42.83 43.25
C VAL A 53 13.33 42.78 44.58
N GLY A 54 14.19 41.77 44.76
CA GLY A 54 15.03 41.61 45.94
C GLY A 54 16.12 42.67 46.07
N LEU A 55 16.80 43.01 44.96
CA LEU A 55 17.85 44.04 44.91
C LEU A 55 17.28 45.45 45.09
N LEU A 56 16.08 45.72 44.59
CA LEU A 56 15.40 47.02 44.72
C LEU A 56 14.65 47.20 46.06
N GLY A 57 14.59 46.17 46.90
CA GLY A 57 13.90 46.23 48.20
C GLY A 57 12.38 46.47 48.11
N LEU A 58 11.77 46.19 46.95
CA LEU A 58 10.36 46.44 46.68
C LEU A 58 9.50 45.31 47.27
N ARG A 59 8.38 45.66 47.91
CA ARG A 59 7.35 44.66 48.27
C ARG A 59 6.72 44.11 46.97
N PRO A 60 6.33 42.83 46.88
CA PRO A 60 5.67 42.28 45.69
C PRO A 60 4.41 43.04 45.28
N ALA A 61 3.69 43.64 46.24
CA ALA A 61 2.55 44.52 45.97
C ALA A 61 2.94 45.91 45.41
N ALA A 62 4.17 46.37 45.67
CA ALA A 62 4.69 47.64 45.16
C ALA A 62 5.11 47.56 43.69
N LEU A 63 5.38 46.37 43.14
CA LEU A 63 5.57 46.15 41.70
C LEU A 63 4.35 46.60 40.88
N TRP A 64 3.15 46.32 41.37
CA TRP A 64 1.90 46.74 40.71
C TRP A 64 1.58 48.22 40.94
N GLY A 65 2.02 48.78 42.07
CA GLY A 65 1.86 50.21 42.37
C GLY A 65 2.93 51.14 41.77
N ALA A 66 4.10 50.60 41.36
CA ALA A 66 5.20 51.36 40.74
C ALA A 66 4.98 51.62 39.25
N VAL A 67 4.07 50.88 38.61
CA VAL A 67 3.71 51.08 37.21
C VAL A 67 2.77 52.29 37.12
N ARG A 68 3.30 53.44 36.66
CA ARG A 68 2.50 54.63 36.34
C ARG A 68 1.56 54.34 35.17
N GLY A 69 0.34 54.91 35.19
CA GLY A 69 -0.69 54.69 34.18
C GLY A 69 -0.20 54.87 32.74
N ASP A 70 0.62 55.90 32.48
CA ASP A 70 1.13 56.20 31.13
C ASP A 70 2.10 55.12 30.61
N ALA A 71 3.02 54.64 31.44
CA ALA A 71 3.96 53.57 31.06
C ALA A 71 3.25 52.21 30.87
N MET A 72 2.19 51.94 31.64
CA MET A 72 1.33 50.76 31.42
C MET A 72 0.60 50.87 30.08
N LEU A 73 0.03 52.04 29.78
CA LEU A 73 -0.68 52.28 28.51
C LEU A 73 0.25 52.05 27.32
N GLU A 74 1.44 52.65 27.34
CA GLU A 74 2.47 52.43 26.29
C GLU A 74 2.83 50.95 26.13
N ALA A 75 3.05 50.23 27.25
CA ALA A 75 3.35 48.80 27.22
C ALA A 75 2.19 47.95 26.68
N LEU A 76 0.94 48.29 27.01
CA LEU A 76 -0.25 47.60 26.52
C LEU A 76 -0.48 47.86 25.02
N TYR A 77 -0.24 49.09 24.53
CA TYR A 77 -0.26 49.38 23.10
C TYR A 77 0.81 48.58 22.35
N SER A 78 2.03 48.52 22.87
CA SER A 78 3.10 47.70 22.29
C SER A 78 2.74 46.22 22.30
N LEU A 79 2.14 45.71 23.39
CA LEU A 79 1.69 44.32 23.50
C LEU A 79 0.61 44.00 22.46
N ALA A 80 -0.34 44.92 22.27
CA ALA A 80 -1.39 44.79 21.26
C ALA A 80 -0.82 44.77 19.84
N GLU A 81 0.15 45.64 19.55
CA GLU A 81 0.84 45.67 18.25
C GLU A 81 1.60 44.37 17.99
N VAL A 82 2.39 43.91 18.96
CA VAL A 82 3.16 42.65 18.87
C VAL A 82 2.23 41.46 18.67
N LEU A 83 1.15 41.35 19.45
CA LEU A 83 0.23 40.21 19.34
C LEU A 83 -0.51 40.20 18.00
N THR A 84 -0.89 41.38 17.51
CA THR A 84 -1.48 41.55 16.17
C THR A 84 -0.50 41.15 15.06
N ALA A 85 0.78 41.54 15.19
CA ALA A 85 1.82 41.13 14.26
C ALA A 85 2.07 39.61 14.28
N VAL A 86 2.04 38.99 15.47
CA VAL A 86 2.18 37.54 15.63
C VAL A 86 1.02 36.78 14.97
N LEU A 87 -0.22 37.25 15.14
CA LEU A 87 -1.38 36.69 14.44
C LEU A 87 -1.21 36.81 12.92
N GLY A 88 -0.81 38.00 12.42
CA GLY A 88 -0.56 38.23 11.00
C GLY A 88 0.52 37.30 10.45
N LEU A 89 1.65 37.18 11.13
CA LEU A 89 2.75 36.27 10.77
C LEU A 89 2.28 34.82 10.74
N SER A 90 1.55 34.38 11.75
CA SER A 90 1.00 33.01 11.82
C SER A 90 0.09 32.73 10.62
N LEU A 91 -0.81 33.66 10.30
CA LEU A 91 -1.70 33.56 9.15
C LEU A 91 -0.91 33.47 7.84
N THR A 92 0.11 34.31 7.65
CA THR A 92 0.96 34.30 6.45
C THR A 92 1.74 33.00 6.30
N VAL A 93 2.40 32.53 7.37
CA VAL A 93 3.15 31.27 7.35
C VAL A 93 2.21 30.11 7.00
N VAL A 94 1.06 30.01 7.68
CA VAL A 94 0.08 28.96 7.38
C VAL A 94 -0.43 29.05 5.94
N ALA A 95 -0.80 30.24 5.47
CA ALA A 95 -1.25 30.43 4.08
C ALA A 95 -0.19 29.97 3.08
N ILE A 96 1.08 30.34 3.26
CA ILE A 96 2.18 29.93 2.39
C ILE A 96 2.36 28.42 2.41
N VAL A 97 2.42 27.80 3.59
CA VAL A 97 2.69 26.35 3.70
C VAL A 97 1.51 25.55 3.13
N VAL A 98 0.27 25.97 3.40
CA VAL A 98 -0.94 25.36 2.79
C VAL A 98 -0.93 25.53 1.28
N GLN A 99 -0.55 26.71 0.76
CA GLN A 99 -0.46 26.97 -0.68
C GLN A 99 0.62 26.09 -1.36
N LEU A 100 1.81 25.97 -0.75
CA LEU A 100 2.89 25.11 -1.26
C LEU A 100 2.48 23.64 -1.27
N ALA A 101 1.83 23.16 -0.19
CA ALA A 101 1.32 21.80 -0.12
C ALA A 101 0.22 21.57 -1.17
N SER A 102 -0.68 22.54 -1.34
CA SER A 102 -1.77 22.48 -2.32
C SER A 102 -1.28 22.44 -3.76
N GLN A 103 -0.19 23.16 -4.08
CA GLN A 103 0.45 23.11 -5.40
C GLN A 103 1.13 21.77 -5.66
N ARG A 104 1.69 21.14 -4.62
CA ARG A 104 2.48 19.91 -4.77
C ARG A 104 1.63 18.64 -4.79
N TYR A 105 0.54 18.57 -4.02
CA TYR A 105 -0.14 17.29 -3.76
C TYR A 105 -1.65 17.27 -4.07
N SER A 106 -2.42 18.30 -3.72
CA SER A 106 -3.84 18.40 -4.11
C SER A 106 -4.46 19.77 -3.79
N ALA A 107 -5.36 20.25 -4.66
CA ALA A 107 -6.14 21.47 -4.41
C ALA A 107 -7.07 21.40 -3.17
N LYS A 108 -7.42 20.19 -2.69
CA LYS A 108 -8.36 20.00 -1.56
C LYS A 108 -7.72 20.09 -0.17
N ILE A 109 -6.41 20.34 -0.09
CA ILE A 109 -5.70 20.50 1.20
C ILE A 109 -6.26 21.68 1.98
N VAL A 110 -6.67 22.74 1.28
CA VAL A 110 -7.30 23.92 1.90
C VAL A 110 -8.60 23.54 2.61
N ASP A 111 -9.46 22.75 1.98
CA ASP A 111 -10.74 22.32 2.58
C ASP A 111 -10.51 21.48 3.84
N LEU A 112 -9.57 20.54 3.79
CA LEU A 112 -9.18 19.71 4.93
C LEU A 112 -8.60 20.57 6.06
N PHE A 113 -7.77 21.55 5.71
CA PHE A 113 -7.18 22.47 6.67
C PHE A 113 -8.25 23.29 7.40
N MET A 114 -9.26 23.78 6.68
CA MET A 114 -10.36 24.59 7.24
C MET A 114 -11.36 23.77 8.07
N GLN A 115 -11.52 22.48 7.78
CA GLN A 115 -12.41 21.58 8.53
C GLN A 115 -11.76 21.03 9.82
N ASP A 116 -10.46 21.20 9.97
CA ASP A 116 -9.73 20.68 11.13
C ASP A 116 -10.01 21.53 12.40
N PRO A 117 -10.50 20.90 13.48
CA PRO A 117 -10.89 21.63 14.69
C PRO A 117 -9.70 22.25 15.43
N VAL A 118 -8.49 21.70 15.27
CA VAL A 118 -7.27 22.26 15.92
C VAL A 118 -6.86 23.54 15.22
N ASN A 119 -6.89 23.58 13.89
CA ASN A 119 -6.63 24.79 13.11
C ASN A 119 -7.66 25.89 13.43
N GLY A 120 -8.95 25.56 13.35
CA GLY A 120 -10.03 26.49 13.65
C GLY A 120 -9.98 27.00 15.09
N GLY A 121 -9.76 26.11 16.06
CA GLY A 121 -9.64 26.45 17.47
C GLY A 121 -8.43 27.34 17.78
N THR A 122 -7.27 27.04 17.18
CA THR A 122 -6.04 27.83 17.38
C THR A 122 -6.19 29.23 16.80
N PHE A 123 -6.67 29.37 15.56
CA PHE A 123 -6.91 30.69 14.97
C PHE A 123 -7.97 31.48 15.71
N GLY A 124 -9.08 30.84 16.10
CA GLY A 124 -10.11 31.48 16.92
C GLY A 124 -9.56 31.99 18.25
N PHE A 125 -8.75 31.17 18.94
CA PHE A 125 -8.09 31.57 20.18
C PHE A 125 -7.13 32.76 19.98
N MET A 126 -6.26 32.72 18.97
CA MET A 126 -5.32 33.81 18.69
C MET A 126 -6.07 35.10 18.32
N ALA A 127 -7.11 35.02 17.49
CA ALA A 127 -7.91 36.17 17.08
C ALA A 127 -8.66 36.81 18.26
N VAL A 128 -9.32 36.00 19.10
CA VAL A 128 -10.03 36.49 20.30
C VAL A 128 -9.04 37.10 21.29
N SER A 129 -7.88 36.48 21.48
CA SER A 129 -6.81 37.02 22.34
C SER A 129 -6.30 38.38 21.83
N CYS A 130 -6.11 38.53 20.52
CA CYS A 130 -5.75 39.81 19.91
C CYS A 130 -6.80 40.89 20.19
N VAL A 131 -8.08 40.59 19.93
CA VAL A 131 -9.18 41.54 20.19
C VAL A 131 -9.21 41.96 21.67
N TYR A 132 -9.02 41.01 22.59
CA TYR A 132 -8.97 41.29 24.02
C TYR A 132 -7.83 42.26 24.39
N VAL A 133 -6.61 42.00 23.91
CA VAL A 133 -5.43 42.83 24.21
C VAL A 133 -5.52 44.21 23.54
N VAL A 134 -6.11 44.31 22.34
CA VAL A 134 -6.34 45.60 21.65
C VAL A 134 -7.35 46.49 22.36
N ILE A 135 -8.38 45.91 22.98
CA ILE A 135 -9.39 46.67 23.75
C ILE A 135 -8.84 47.10 25.11
N LEU A 136 -7.86 46.39 25.65
CA LEU A 136 -7.34 46.59 27.01
C LEU A 136 -6.88 48.03 27.33
N PRO A 137 -6.11 48.73 26.46
CA PRO A 137 -5.74 50.14 26.68
C PRO A 137 -6.94 51.07 26.85
N THR A 138 -8.08 50.79 26.19
CA THR A 138 -9.30 51.62 26.28
C THR A 138 -10.01 51.51 27.62
N MET A 139 -9.72 50.44 28.38
CA MET A 139 -10.30 50.19 29.70
C MET A 139 -9.48 50.80 30.83
N VAL A 140 -8.28 51.30 30.53
CA VAL A 140 -7.39 51.92 31.52
C VAL A 140 -7.71 53.41 31.59
N THR A 141 -8.01 53.89 32.80
CA THR A 141 -8.25 55.32 33.08
C THR A 141 -7.19 55.85 34.04
N SER A 142 -7.03 57.17 34.12
CA SER A 142 -6.04 57.82 35.01
C SER A 142 -6.24 57.52 36.50
N GLU A 143 -7.43 57.07 36.90
CA GLU A 143 -7.81 56.83 38.31
C GLU A 143 -7.92 55.34 38.68
N SER A 144 -8.10 54.43 37.71
CA SER A 144 -8.30 53.00 37.97
C SER A 144 -7.69 52.12 36.86
N ILE A 145 -6.81 51.21 37.28
CA ILE A 145 -6.17 50.21 36.42
C ILE A 145 -6.84 48.85 36.69
N PRO A 146 -7.54 48.23 35.71
CA PRO A 146 -8.15 46.92 35.87
C PRO A 146 -7.08 45.81 35.87
N HIS A 147 -6.47 45.58 37.04
CA HIS A 147 -5.35 44.66 37.23
C HIS A 147 -5.62 43.22 36.77
N VAL A 148 -6.84 42.72 36.94
CA VAL A 148 -7.22 41.37 36.49
C VAL A 148 -7.23 41.30 34.95
N ALA A 149 -7.74 42.35 34.29
CA ALA A 149 -7.77 42.40 32.83
C ALA A 149 -6.35 42.47 32.27
N VAL A 150 -5.51 43.35 32.81
CA VAL A 150 -4.09 43.47 32.43
C VAL A 150 -3.35 42.14 32.63
N GLY A 151 -3.53 41.50 33.78
CA GLY A 151 -2.93 40.20 34.08
C GLY A 151 -3.39 39.10 33.11
N ALA A 152 -4.69 39.07 32.78
CA ALA A 152 -5.23 38.14 31.79
C ALA A 152 -4.67 38.42 30.38
N GLY A 153 -4.52 39.68 29.98
CA GLY A 153 -3.92 40.07 28.70
C GLY A 153 -2.46 39.64 28.58
N LEU A 154 -1.66 39.85 29.64
CA LEU A 154 -0.27 39.38 29.69
C LEU A 154 -0.19 37.85 29.60
N LEU A 155 -1.03 37.14 30.35
CA LEU A 155 -1.08 35.68 30.30
C LEU A 155 -1.46 35.17 28.90
N LEU A 156 -2.48 35.77 28.29
CA LEU A 156 -2.89 35.44 26.91
C LEU A 156 -1.74 35.66 25.93
N THR A 157 -0.98 36.74 26.06
CA THR A 157 0.19 36.97 25.20
C THR A 157 1.25 35.90 25.37
N VAL A 158 1.59 35.52 26.62
CA VAL A 158 2.55 34.44 26.89
C VAL A 158 2.07 33.11 26.28
N ILE A 159 0.78 32.79 26.42
CA ILE A 159 0.20 31.58 25.81
C ILE A 159 0.27 31.63 24.28
N ASN A 160 -0.03 32.76 23.65
CA ASN A 160 0.04 32.92 22.20
C ASN A 160 1.46 32.70 21.65
N PHE A 161 2.47 33.27 22.30
CA PHE A 161 3.87 33.02 21.95
C PHE A 161 4.27 31.56 22.16
N GLY A 162 3.87 30.97 23.29
CA GLY A 162 4.14 29.57 23.60
C GLY A 162 3.48 28.59 22.61
N LEU A 163 2.30 28.94 22.07
CA LEU A 163 1.53 28.10 21.15
C LEU A 163 2.05 28.15 19.71
N LEU A 164 2.79 29.19 19.33
CA LEU A 164 3.21 29.43 17.95
C LEU A 164 4.07 28.29 17.38
N LEU A 165 5.13 27.86 18.09
CA LEU A 165 5.99 26.78 17.60
C LEU A 165 5.29 25.41 17.60
N PRO A 166 4.58 24.98 18.66
CA PRO A 166 3.75 23.78 18.62
C PRO A 166 2.75 23.77 17.47
N TYR A 167 2.13 24.92 17.20
CA TYR A 167 1.16 25.06 16.11
C TYR A 167 1.83 24.93 14.74
N PHE A 168 2.96 25.60 14.49
CA PHE A 168 3.68 25.43 13.22
C PHE A 168 4.13 23.98 13.00
N ARG A 169 4.62 23.30 14.05
CA ARG A 169 4.93 21.87 13.97
C ARG A 169 3.69 21.05 13.61
N TYR A 170 2.55 21.34 14.23
CA TYR A 170 1.28 20.69 13.91
C TYR A 170 0.91 20.89 12.44
N VAL A 171 0.95 22.13 11.94
CA VAL A 171 0.64 22.45 10.54
C VAL A 171 1.60 21.75 9.58
N PHE A 172 2.91 21.75 9.85
CA PHE A 172 3.86 21.02 9.00
C PHE A 172 3.61 19.53 8.98
N ALA A 173 3.29 18.92 10.13
CA ALA A 173 2.95 17.51 10.18
C ALA A 173 1.62 17.21 9.49
N PHE A 174 0.61 18.06 9.67
CA PHE A 174 -0.69 17.94 9.01
C PHE A 174 -0.55 17.96 7.48
N LEU A 175 0.37 18.78 6.97
CA LEU A 175 0.64 18.93 5.55
C LEU A 175 1.58 17.85 4.98
N GLN A 176 2.09 16.94 5.81
CA GLN A 176 2.77 15.75 5.29
C GLN A 176 1.75 14.88 4.52
N PRO A 177 2.00 14.60 3.24
CA PRO A 177 1.04 13.90 2.37
C PRO A 177 0.58 12.54 2.91
N GLU A 178 1.46 11.83 3.59
CA GLU A 178 1.16 10.54 4.22
C GLU A 178 0.07 10.66 5.30
N ASN A 179 0.10 11.74 6.07
CA ASN A 179 -0.91 12.00 7.10
C ASN A 179 -2.27 12.33 6.47
N ILE A 180 -2.29 13.01 5.32
CA ILE A 180 -3.51 13.30 4.57
C ILE A 180 -4.15 12.01 4.04
N ILE A 181 -3.36 11.14 3.41
CA ILE A 181 -3.83 9.84 2.91
C ILE A 181 -4.37 8.97 4.05
N THR A 182 -3.64 8.92 5.16
CA THR A 182 -4.06 8.18 6.36
C THR A 182 -5.34 8.79 6.96
N ALA A 183 -5.50 10.12 6.94
CA ALA A 183 -6.73 10.77 7.40
C ALA A 183 -7.93 10.43 6.50
N ILE A 184 -7.73 10.37 5.17
CA ILE A 184 -8.75 9.94 4.21
C ILE A 184 -9.15 8.48 4.47
N GLU A 185 -8.18 7.60 4.73
CA GLU A 185 -8.43 6.20 5.10
C GLU A 185 -9.25 6.10 6.39
N ARG A 186 -8.86 6.82 7.46
CA ARG A 186 -9.60 6.85 8.73
C ARG A 186 -11.02 7.37 8.53
N SER A 187 -11.23 8.34 7.65
CA SER A 187 -12.57 8.80 7.30
C SER A 187 -13.40 7.70 6.63
N ALA A 188 -12.82 6.89 5.76
CA ALA A 188 -13.49 5.76 5.12
C ALA A 188 -13.83 4.66 6.13
N VAL A 189 -12.92 4.36 7.06
CA VAL A 189 -13.16 3.39 8.15
C VAL A 189 -14.30 3.84 9.05
N ARG A 190 -14.33 5.12 9.46
CA ARG A 190 -15.46 5.68 10.24
C ARG A 190 -16.80 5.59 9.50
N ALA A 191 -16.79 5.76 8.18
CA ALA A 191 -17.99 5.59 7.36
C ALA A 191 -18.48 4.13 7.38
N LEU A 192 -17.57 3.15 7.32
CA LEU A 192 -17.91 1.73 7.48
C LEU A 192 -18.49 1.43 8.88
N GLU A 193 -17.91 2.01 9.94
CA GLU A 193 -18.41 1.85 11.31
C GLU A 193 -19.82 2.43 11.47
N THR A 194 -20.08 3.59 10.87
CA THR A 194 -21.42 4.21 10.85
C THR A 194 -22.43 3.32 10.12
N ALA A 195 -22.05 2.76 8.97
CA ALA A 195 -22.91 1.83 8.24
C ALA A 195 -23.16 0.52 9.01
N ARG A 196 -22.16 0.01 9.74
CA ARG A 196 -22.32 -1.15 10.62
C ARG A 196 -23.27 -0.87 11.78
N ALA A 197 -23.19 0.32 12.37
CA ALA A 197 -24.07 0.74 13.47
C ALA A 197 -25.55 0.79 13.05
N SER A 198 -25.85 1.19 11.80
CA SER A 198 -27.23 1.22 11.30
C SER A 198 -27.86 -0.18 11.24
N ARG A 199 -27.10 -1.22 10.87
CA ARG A 199 -27.56 -2.62 10.92
C ARG A 199 -27.89 -3.08 12.35
N GLN A 200 -27.18 -2.54 13.35
CA GLN A 200 -27.36 -2.88 14.76
C GLN A 200 -28.51 -2.11 15.44
N GLY A 201 -29.27 -1.31 14.70
CA GLY A 201 -30.39 -0.52 15.24
C GLY A 201 -29.95 0.65 16.13
N ARG A 202 -28.66 1.02 16.08
CA ARG A 202 -28.08 2.14 16.84
C ARG A 202 -27.99 3.36 15.91
N GLU A 203 -29.07 4.14 15.88
CA GLU A 203 -29.25 5.39 15.10
C GLU A 203 -29.20 5.26 13.56
N GLY A 204 -29.98 6.14 12.90
CA GLY A 204 -30.15 6.20 11.45
C GLY A 204 -28.92 6.71 10.72
N GLY A 205 -27.85 5.92 10.71
CA GLY A 205 -26.71 6.14 9.82
C GLY A 205 -27.15 6.01 8.36
N ASP A 206 -27.07 7.09 7.60
CA ASP A 206 -27.35 7.10 6.16
C ASP A 206 -26.32 6.21 5.43
N VAL A 207 -26.72 4.97 5.13
CA VAL A 207 -25.91 3.98 4.44
C VAL A 207 -25.48 4.51 3.06
N ALA A 208 -26.34 5.28 2.39
CA ALA A 208 -26.00 5.88 1.10
C ALA A 208 -24.86 6.91 1.26
N ARG A 209 -24.93 7.76 2.30
CA ARG A 209 -23.82 8.67 2.63
C ARG A 209 -22.53 7.93 2.94
N ALA A 210 -22.59 6.84 3.70
CA ALA A 210 -21.41 6.03 4.02
C ALA A 210 -20.77 5.41 2.76
N ARG A 211 -21.57 4.86 1.84
CA ARG A 211 -21.09 4.33 0.55
C ARG A 211 -20.41 5.42 -0.29
N ARG A 212 -21.05 6.59 -0.44
CA ARG A 212 -20.46 7.74 -1.16
C ARG A 212 -19.14 8.20 -0.53
N GLN A 213 -19.07 8.21 0.80
CA GLN A 213 -17.85 8.57 1.53
C GLN A 213 -16.72 7.56 1.28
N VAL A 214 -17.02 6.26 1.28
CA VAL A 214 -16.04 5.20 0.98
C VAL A 214 -15.58 5.28 -0.48
N ALA A 215 -16.50 5.38 -1.44
CA ALA A 215 -16.18 5.50 -2.86
C ALA A 215 -15.26 6.71 -3.11
N ALA A 216 -15.63 7.88 -2.59
CA ALA A 216 -14.84 9.10 -2.74
C ALA A 216 -13.50 9.04 -1.99
N ALA A 217 -13.38 8.26 -0.92
CA ALA A 217 -12.10 8.08 -0.23
C ALA A 217 -11.13 7.22 -1.04
N VAL A 218 -11.62 6.13 -1.65
CA VAL A 218 -10.83 5.27 -2.55
C VAL A 218 -10.30 6.09 -3.73
N GLU A 219 -11.17 6.86 -4.39
CA GLU A 219 -10.78 7.77 -5.49
C GLU A 219 -9.74 8.79 -5.04
N ARG A 220 -9.96 9.47 -3.92
CA ARG A 220 -9.01 10.47 -3.43
C ARG A 220 -7.64 9.87 -3.10
N ILE A 221 -7.56 8.66 -2.56
CA ILE A 221 -6.27 8.00 -2.30
C ILE A 221 -5.56 7.72 -3.64
N ALA A 222 -6.29 7.28 -4.66
CA ALA A 222 -5.77 7.04 -6.00
C ALA A 222 -5.31 8.33 -6.70
N ASP A 223 -6.08 9.41 -6.60
CA ASP A 223 -5.73 10.74 -7.14
C ASP A 223 -4.41 11.24 -6.53
N ASN A 224 -4.25 11.10 -5.21
CA ASN A 224 -2.98 11.44 -4.54
C ASN A 224 -1.82 10.57 -5.02
N CYS A 225 -2.08 9.29 -5.33
CA CYS A 225 -1.08 8.41 -5.94
C CYS A 225 -0.66 8.91 -7.34
N LEU A 226 -1.63 9.29 -8.18
CA LEU A 226 -1.35 9.84 -9.52
C LEU A 226 -0.59 11.16 -9.46
N ALA A 227 -0.98 12.05 -8.54
CA ALA A 227 -0.25 13.29 -8.26
C ALA A 227 1.20 13.00 -7.82
N ALA A 228 1.40 12.02 -6.94
CA ALA A 228 2.73 11.59 -6.51
C ALA A 228 3.58 11.05 -7.68
N ILE A 229 2.99 10.27 -8.60
CA ILE A 229 3.69 9.86 -9.84
C ILE A 229 4.09 11.08 -10.67
N GLY A 230 3.17 12.03 -10.85
CA GLY A 230 3.44 13.28 -11.57
C GLY A 230 4.60 14.10 -10.97
N GLN A 231 4.72 14.09 -9.64
CA GLN A 231 5.79 14.77 -8.91
C GLN A 231 7.06 13.93 -8.71
N GLN A 232 7.11 12.72 -9.28
CA GLN A 232 8.20 11.76 -9.08
C GLN A 232 8.43 11.37 -7.60
N ASP A 233 7.40 11.50 -6.75
CA ASP A 233 7.44 11.15 -5.34
C ASP A 233 7.11 9.66 -5.14
N ARG A 234 8.14 8.83 -5.31
CA ARG A 234 8.03 7.37 -5.20
C ARG A 234 7.49 6.92 -3.84
N ASN A 235 7.94 7.53 -2.74
CA ASN A 235 7.58 7.08 -1.40
C ASN A 235 6.09 7.31 -1.14
N LEU A 236 5.60 8.49 -1.53
CA LEU A 236 4.19 8.81 -1.41
C LEU A 236 3.31 7.90 -2.28
N ALA A 237 3.69 7.67 -3.53
CA ALA A 237 2.93 6.78 -4.41
C ALA A 237 2.82 5.35 -3.85
N LEU A 238 3.94 4.80 -3.34
CA LEU A 238 3.95 3.50 -2.67
C LEU A 238 3.10 3.49 -1.40
N HIS A 239 3.09 4.58 -0.64
CA HIS A 239 2.27 4.73 0.56
C HIS A 239 0.77 4.76 0.23
N SER A 240 0.35 5.47 -0.83
CA SER A 240 -1.05 5.49 -1.29
C SER A 240 -1.57 4.10 -1.65
N VAL A 241 -0.80 3.33 -2.42
CA VAL A 241 -1.18 1.96 -2.80
C VAL A 241 -1.30 1.06 -1.57
N LYS A 242 -0.33 1.11 -0.65
CA LYS A 242 -0.39 0.32 0.60
C LYS A 242 -1.56 0.71 1.50
N THR A 243 -1.90 1.99 1.55
CA THR A 243 -3.04 2.48 2.33
C THR A 243 -4.34 1.95 1.77
N LEU A 244 -4.52 2.00 0.44
CA LEU A 244 -5.71 1.45 -0.20
C LEU A 244 -5.81 -0.08 0.00
N GLU A 245 -4.69 -0.80 -0.06
CA GLU A 245 -4.64 -2.23 0.28
C GLU A 245 -5.09 -2.49 1.73
N GLY A 246 -4.53 -1.74 2.68
CA GLY A 246 -4.87 -1.83 4.10
C GLY A 246 -6.35 -1.61 4.35
N PHE A 247 -6.93 -0.61 3.69
CA PHE A 247 -8.35 -0.30 3.73
C PHE A 247 -9.21 -1.47 3.22
N VAL A 248 -8.95 -1.99 2.01
CA VAL A 248 -9.72 -3.10 1.42
C VAL A 248 -9.64 -4.35 2.30
N ARG A 249 -8.46 -4.64 2.85
CA ARG A 249 -8.29 -5.79 3.75
C ARG A 249 -9.04 -5.61 5.07
N ARG A 250 -9.11 -4.39 5.61
CA ARG A 250 -9.95 -4.08 6.78
C ARG A 250 -11.43 -4.18 6.41
N PHE A 251 -11.83 -3.76 5.22
CA PHE A 251 -13.20 -3.93 4.71
C PHE A 251 -13.63 -5.40 4.71
N HIS A 252 -12.79 -6.34 4.25
CA HIS A 252 -13.12 -7.77 4.26
C HIS A 252 -13.51 -8.28 5.67
N SER A 253 -12.88 -7.75 6.73
CA SER A 253 -13.17 -8.17 8.11
C SER A 253 -14.53 -7.70 8.65
N VAL A 254 -15.11 -6.65 8.05
CA VAL A 254 -16.40 -6.07 8.48
C VAL A 254 -17.51 -6.25 7.43
N LYS A 255 -17.19 -6.74 6.23
CA LYS A 255 -18.12 -6.85 5.08
C LYS A 255 -19.41 -7.58 5.44
N GLN A 256 -19.30 -8.68 6.18
CA GLN A 256 -20.44 -9.52 6.59
C GLN A 256 -21.32 -8.87 7.67
N GLU A 257 -20.89 -7.76 8.26
CA GLU A 257 -21.58 -7.02 9.32
C GLU A 257 -22.31 -5.78 8.79
N LEU A 258 -22.19 -5.49 7.49
CA LEU A 258 -22.82 -4.33 6.86
C LEU A 258 -24.28 -4.61 6.47
N PRO A 259 -25.13 -3.57 6.33
CA PRO A 259 -26.53 -3.73 5.93
C PRO A 259 -26.70 -4.39 4.55
N ASP A 260 -27.82 -5.04 4.30
CA ASP A 260 -28.14 -5.67 3.00
C ASP A 260 -28.22 -4.66 1.84
N GLU A 261 -28.41 -3.37 2.15
CA GLU A 261 -28.39 -2.26 1.20
C GLU A 261 -26.98 -1.82 0.79
N TRP A 262 -25.94 -2.26 1.51
CA TRP A 262 -24.55 -1.89 1.25
C TRP A 262 -24.09 -2.14 -0.20
N PRO A 263 -24.45 -3.26 -0.86
CA PRO A 263 -24.06 -3.52 -2.23
C PRO A 263 -24.67 -2.56 -3.27
N GLN A 264 -25.75 -1.83 -2.93
CA GLN A 264 -26.53 -0.98 -3.86
C GLN A 264 -25.87 0.39 -4.12
N VAL A 265 -24.58 0.41 -4.46
CA VAL A 265 -23.80 1.62 -4.75
C VAL A 265 -24.42 2.45 -5.86
N GLU A 266 -24.22 3.78 -5.85
CA GLU A 266 -24.72 4.66 -6.91
C GLU A 266 -23.95 4.44 -8.24
N ALA A 267 -24.67 4.43 -9.37
CA ALA A 267 -24.08 4.21 -10.70
C ALA A 267 -23.00 5.24 -11.07
N ASP A 268 -23.12 6.47 -10.57
CA ASP A 268 -22.15 7.55 -10.79
C ASP A 268 -20.74 7.19 -10.29
N ALA A 269 -20.62 6.34 -9.26
CA ALA A 269 -19.32 5.86 -8.78
C ALA A 269 -18.56 4.99 -9.82
N PHE A 270 -19.27 4.54 -10.86
CA PHE A 270 -18.80 3.67 -11.92
C PHE A 270 -19.19 4.18 -13.31
N ALA A 271 -19.24 5.51 -13.51
CA ALA A 271 -19.74 6.15 -14.74
C ALA A 271 -19.10 5.65 -16.06
N SER A 272 -17.89 5.07 -16.02
CA SER A 272 -17.19 4.52 -17.18
C SER A 272 -17.53 3.05 -17.50
N LEU A 273 -18.31 2.36 -16.66
CA LEU A 273 -18.62 0.94 -16.85
C LEU A 273 -19.90 0.73 -17.68
N SER A 274 -19.95 -0.42 -18.37
CA SER A 274 -21.19 -0.86 -19.00
C SER A 274 -22.24 -1.23 -17.95
N ALA A 275 -23.52 -1.04 -18.27
CA ALA A 275 -24.63 -1.37 -17.36
C ALA A 275 -24.60 -2.86 -16.93
N ALA A 276 -24.18 -3.76 -17.82
CA ALA A 276 -24.05 -5.19 -17.53
C ALA A 276 -22.97 -5.47 -16.49
N PHE A 277 -21.79 -4.84 -16.61
CA PHE A 277 -20.69 -5.06 -15.67
C PHE A 277 -20.93 -4.38 -14.33
N TYR A 278 -21.54 -3.18 -14.33
CA TYR A 278 -22.02 -2.55 -13.09
C TYR A 278 -23.01 -3.46 -12.34
N LYS A 279 -23.97 -4.06 -13.06
CA LYS A 279 -24.93 -4.99 -12.47
C LYS A 279 -24.25 -6.22 -11.87
N GLU A 280 -23.26 -6.79 -12.57
CA GLU A 280 -22.45 -7.92 -12.06
C GLU A 280 -21.76 -7.55 -10.73
N ILE A 281 -21.17 -6.36 -10.62
CA ILE A 281 -20.49 -5.88 -9.41
C ILE A 281 -21.45 -5.78 -8.21
N VAL A 282 -22.66 -5.25 -8.44
CA VAL A 282 -23.69 -5.11 -7.41
C VAL A 282 -24.22 -6.48 -6.98
N GLU A 283 -24.51 -7.36 -7.93
CA GLU A 283 -25.01 -8.72 -7.68
C GLU A 283 -24.00 -9.57 -6.91
N GLN A 284 -22.72 -9.49 -7.26
CA GLN A 284 -21.63 -10.19 -6.58
C GLN A 284 -21.22 -9.53 -5.26
N ARG A 285 -21.74 -8.33 -4.94
CA ARG A 285 -21.41 -7.59 -3.71
C ARG A 285 -19.91 -7.29 -3.57
N VAL A 286 -19.25 -6.95 -4.67
CA VAL A 286 -17.78 -6.71 -4.74
C VAL A 286 -17.40 -5.27 -5.08
N TRP A 287 -18.29 -4.30 -4.87
CA TRP A 287 -18.10 -2.95 -5.40
C TRP A 287 -16.91 -2.20 -4.78
N VAL A 288 -16.59 -2.41 -3.51
CA VAL A 288 -15.46 -1.74 -2.85
C VAL A 288 -14.15 -2.26 -3.43
N GLU A 289 -14.05 -3.59 -3.56
CA GLU A 289 -12.90 -4.28 -4.13
C GLU A 289 -12.73 -3.95 -5.61
N ALA A 290 -13.83 -3.92 -6.38
CA ALA A 290 -13.83 -3.52 -7.78
C ALA A 290 -13.35 -2.09 -7.95
N LYS A 291 -13.87 -1.15 -7.16
CA LYS A 291 -13.44 0.25 -7.20
C LYS A 291 -11.94 0.37 -6.92
N ALA A 292 -11.44 -0.24 -5.84
CA ALA A 292 -10.03 -0.19 -5.50
C ALA A 292 -9.12 -0.79 -6.58
N LEU A 293 -9.51 -1.92 -7.17
CA LEU A 293 -8.74 -2.57 -8.24
C LEU A 293 -8.79 -1.81 -9.57
N MET A 294 -9.91 -1.12 -9.86
CA MET A 294 -10.01 -0.18 -10.99
C MET A 294 -9.08 1.02 -10.80
N GLU A 295 -9.03 1.59 -9.60
CA GLU A 295 -8.08 2.66 -9.30
C GLU A 295 -6.62 2.18 -9.41
N TYR A 296 -6.31 0.96 -8.95
CA TYR A 296 -5.00 0.34 -9.17
C TYR A 296 -4.67 0.16 -10.66
N GLU A 297 -5.64 -0.25 -11.49
CA GLU A 297 -5.45 -0.34 -12.94
C GLU A 297 -5.09 1.03 -13.54
N HIS A 298 -5.78 2.08 -13.12
CA HIS A 298 -5.55 3.43 -13.60
C HIS A 298 -4.14 3.94 -13.21
N VAL A 299 -3.77 3.76 -11.94
CA VAL A 299 -2.43 4.08 -11.43
C VAL A 299 -1.35 3.25 -12.13
N LEU A 300 -1.58 1.95 -12.34
CA LEU A 300 -0.63 1.06 -13.01
C LEU A 300 -0.35 1.51 -14.44
N ARG A 301 -1.38 1.89 -15.21
CA ARG A 301 -1.19 2.42 -16.57
C ARG A 301 -0.29 3.65 -16.58
N ARG A 302 -0.45 4.57 -15.62
CA ARG A 302 0.42 5.75 -15.50
C ARG A 302 1.85 5.37 -15.08
N ALA A 303 1.99 4.39 -14.19
CA ALA A 303 3.26 3.94 -13.62
C ALA A 303 4.11 3.10 -14.57
N LEU A 304 3.52 2.43 -15.57
CA LEU A 304 4.24 1.54 -16.50
C LEU A 304 5.38 2.22 -17.27
N GLY A 305 5.30 3.53 -17.51
CA GLY A 305 6.37 4.30 -18.16
C GLY A 305 7.42 4.87 -17.20
N ASP A 306 7.04 5.10 -15.94
CA ASP A 306 7.77 6.00 -15.05
C ASP A 306 8.31 5.31 -13.78
N MET A 307 7.58 4.33 -13.21
CA MET A 307 7.82 3.81 -11.86
C MET A 307 7.53 2.30 -11.73
N ASN A 308 8.48 1.46 -12.12
CA ASN A 308 8.33 -0.01 -12.07
C ASN A 308 8.13 -0.57 -10.65
N GLU A 309 8.69 0.06 -9.62
CA GLU A 309 8.49 -0.37 -8.23
C GLU A 309 7.04 -0.16 -7.78
N LEU A 310 6.36 0.85 -8.31
CA LEU A 310 4.94 1.07 -8.05
C LEU A 310 4.08 0.00 -8.72
N VAL A 311 4.40 -0.37 -9.96
CA VAL A 311 3.75 -1.52 -10.65
C VAL A 311 3.90 -2.80 -9.84
N THR A 312 5.09 -3.03 -9.29
CA THR A 312 5.39 -4.18 -8.44
C THR A 312 4.57 -4.14 -7.15
N GLN A 313 4.45 -2.96 -6.53
CA GLN A 313 3.64 -2.77 -5.33
C GLN A 313 2.14 -2.97 -5.59
N ILE A 314 1.62 -2.49 -6.73
CA ILE A 314 0.23 -2.72 -7.13
C ILE A 314 -0.04 -4.22 -7.28
N ALA A 315 0.81 -4.95 -8.00
CA ALA A 315 0.67 -6.40 -8.14
C ALA A 315 0.74 -7.13 -6.79
N ALA A 316 1.62 -6.68 -5.90
CA ALA A 316 1.73 -7.24 -4.55
C ALA A 316 0.48 -6.96 -3.70
N SER A 317 -0.06 -5.75 -3.76
CA SER A 317 -1.28 -5.34 -3.06
C SER A 317 -2.51 -6.06 -3.61
N THR A 318 -2.64 -6.25 -4.92
CA THR A 318 -3.70 -7.06 -5.53
C THR A 318 -3.63 -8.51 -5.07
N ARG A 319 -2.43 -9.12 -4.99
CA ARG A 319 -2.26 -10.46 -4.38
C ARG A 319 -2.73 -10.47 -2.93
N LEU A 320 -2.35 -9.48 -2.13
CA LEU A 320 -2.72 -9.43 -0.71
C LEU A 320 -4.23 -9.24 -0.50
N ILE A 321 -4.89 -8.49 -1.38
CA ILE A 321 -6.36 -8.39 -1.44
C ILE A 321 -6.96 -9.76 -1.78
N GLY A 322 -6.50 -10.43 -2.84
CA GLY A 322 -7.00 -11.76 -3.25
C GLY A 322 -6.80 -12.84 -2.17
N VAL A 323 -5.62 -12.88 -1.53
CA VAL A 323 -5.34 -13.81 -0.41
C VAL A 323 -6.18 -13.47 0.82
N SER A 324 -6.43 -12.18 1.08
CA SER A 324 -7.34 -11.75 2.16
C SER A 324 -8.77 -12.19 1.89
N ALA A 325 -9.26 -12.04 0.66
CA ALA A 325 -10.58 -12.49 0.24
C ALA A 325 -10.75 -14.00 0.40
N LEU A 326 -9.74 -14.78 -0.04
CA LEU A 326 -9.72 -16.23 0.15
C LEU A 326 -9.89 -16.64 1.63
N ARG A 327 -9.23 -15.95 2.55
CA ARG A 327 -9.36 -16.21 4.01
C ARG A 327 -10.75 -15.92 4.57
N HIS A 328 -11.53 -15.06 3.91
CA HIS A 328 -12.90 -14.72 4.30
C HIS A 328 -13.96 -15.47 3.47
N GLY A 329 -13.55 -16.38 2.56
CA GLY A 329 -14.48 -17.15 1.72
C GLY A 329 -15.09 -16.37 0.56
N GLU A 330 -14.52 -15.20 0.20
CA GLU A 330 -15.04 -14.29 -0.83
C GLU A 330 -14.46 -14.65 -2.21
N LEU A 331 -14.95 -15.72 -2.84
CA LEU A 331 -14.40 -16.23 -4.11
C LEU A 331 -14.63 -15.29 -5.28
N GLU A 332 -15.71 -14.52 -5.29
CA GLU A 332 -16.01 -13.51 -6.30
C GLU A 332 -14.91 -12.44 -6.35
N VAL A 333 -14.36 -12.06 -5.19
CA VAL A 333 -13.22 -11.11 -5.11
C VAL A 333 -11.93 -11.75 -5.61
N VAL A 334 -11.72 -13.05 -5.37
CA VAL A 334 -10.57 -13.79 -5.91
C VAL A 334 -10.64 -13.83 -7.45
N GLU A 335 -11.81 -14.12 -8.02
CA GLU A 335 -12.02 -14.07 -9.47
C GLU A 335 -11.81 -12.68 -10.05
N LEU A 336 -12.25 -11.65 -9.33
CA LEU A 336 -12.02 -10.26 -9.71
C LEU A 336 -10.52 -9.93 -9.73
N ALA A 337 -9.76 -10.33 -8.71
CA ALA A 337 -8.31 -10.16 -8.66
C ALA A 337 -7.61 -10.89 -9.83
N ILE A 338 -8.05 -12.10 -10.19
CA ILE A 338 -7.60 -12.85 -11.37
C ILE A 338 -7.82 -12.02 -12.65
N ARG A 339 -9.01 -11.45 -12.86
CA ARG A 339 -9.30 -10.59 -14.02
C ARG A 339 -8.36 -9.37 -14.05
N PHE A 340 -8.10 -8.74 -12.91
CA PHE A 340 -7.18 -7.60 -12.86
C PHE A 340 -5.71 -7.98 -13.10
N PHE A 341 -5.22 -9.12 -12.61
CA PHE A 341 -3.89 -9.62 -12.97
C PHE A 341 -3.75 -9.81 -14.48
N ASN A 342 -4.76 -10.42 -15.11
CA ASN A 342 -4.81 -10.60 -16.57
C ASN A 342 -4.79 -9.24 -17.30
N THR A 343 -5.53 -8.25 -16.79
CA THR A 343 -5.53 -6.87 -17.29
C THR A 343 -4.15 -6.22 -17.15
N TYR A 344 -3.49 -6.33 -16.00
CA TYR A 344 -2.17 -5.76 -15.77
C TYR A 344 -1.11 -6.35 -16.71
N ILE A 345 -1.11 -7.67 -16.90
CA ILE A 345 -0.21 -8.35 -17.84
C ILE A 345 -0.46 -7.83 -19.26
N ARG A 346 -1.73 -7.66 -19.67
CA ARG A 346 -2.07 -7.11 -20.98
C ARG A 346 -1.53 -5.69 -21.17
N HIS A 347 -1.69 -4.80 -20.19
CA HIS A 347 -1.14 -3.45 -20.27
C HIS A 347 0.38 -3.45 -20.35
N ALA A 348 1.04 -4.26 -19.52
CA ALA A 348 2.50 -4.34 -19.51
C ALA A 348 3.06 -4.94 -20.82
N LEU A 349 2.37 -5.92 -21.42
CA LEU A 349 2.69 -6.46 -22.74
C LEU A 349 2.48 -5.43 -23.86
N ASN A 350 1.43 -4.63 -23.79
CA ASN A 350 1.18 -3.55 -24.78
C ASN A 350 2.24 -2.45 -24.66
N ALA A 351 2.73 -2.18 -23.45
CA ALA A 351 3.81 -1.23 -23.20
C ALA A 351 5.22 -1.79 -23.48
N GLY A 352 5.35 -3.09 -23.80
CA GLY A 352 6.67 -3.73 -23.97
C GLY A 352 7.53 -3.76 -22.70
N ASN A 353 6.94 -3.54 -21.51
CA ASN A 353 7.68 -3.42 -20.27
C ASN A 353 7.93 -4.80 -19.63
N VAL A 354 9.03 -5.43 -20.03
CA VAL A 354 9.44 -6.78 -19.58
C VAL A 354 9.58 -6.87 -18.05
N ARG A 355 10.11 -5.83 -17.40
CA ARG A 355 10.30 -5.83 -15.94
C ARG A 355 8.96 -5.82 -15.19
N ALA A 356 8.01 -5.00 -15.65
CA ALA A 356 6.65 -4.99 -15.11
C ALA A 356 5.99 -6.36 -15.26
N ILE A 357 6.06 -6.98 -16.44
CA ILE A 357 5.49 -8.31 -16.68
C ILE A 357 6.12 -9.33 -15.72
N TYR A 358 7.45 -9.34 -15.62
CA TYR A 358 8.19 -10.23 -14.73
C TYR A 358 7.75 -10.11 -13.26
N ASN A 359 7.53 -8.89 -12.76
CA ASN A 359 7.09 -8.67 -11.38
C ASN A 359 5.60 -8.99 -11.17
N ILE A 360 4.74 -8.68 -12.13
CA ILE A 360 3.31 -9.02 -12.08
C ILE A 360 3.13 -10.54 -12.07
N LEU A 361 3.83 -11.27 -12.95
CA LEU A 361 3.79 -12.74 -13.01
C LEU A 361 4.20 -13.39 -11.68
N ASP A 362 5.22 -12.86 -11.00
CA ASP A 362 5.65 -13.41 -9.70
C ASP A 362 4.56 -13.26 -8.63
N GLN A 363 3.92 -12.09 -8.55
CA GLN A 363 2.84 -11.88 -7.59
C GLN A 363 1.60 -12.70 -7.96
N TYR A 364 1.29 -12.83 -9.25
CA TYR A 364 0.19 -13.67 -9.69
C TYR A 364 0.44 -15.15 -9.33
N ARG A 365 1.65 -15.67 -9.60
CA ARG A 365 2.02 -17.05 -9.24
C ARG A 365 1.89 -17.29 -7.74
N ARG A 366 2.40 -16.39 -6.90
CA ARG A 366 2.28 -16.49 -5.44
C ARG A 366 0.81 -16.49 -4.97
N MET A 367 -0.09 -15.81 -5.68
CA MET A 367 -1.52 -15.91 -5.41
C MET A 367 -2.06 -17.29 -5.80
N THR A 368 -1.68 -17.80 -6.97
CA THR A 368 -2.02 -19.16 -7.42
C THR A 368 -1.54 -20.23 -6.46
N SER A 369 -0.33 -20.11 -5.92
CA SER A 369 0.19 -21.02 -4.88
C SER A 369 -0.71 -21.06 -3.64
N ALA A 370 -1.32 -19.94 -3.25
CA ALA A 370 -2.25 -19.90 -2.12
C ALA A 370 -3.60 -20.56 -2.43
N LEU A 371 -4.01 -20.64 -3.70
CA LEU A 371 -5.25 -21.28 -4.14
C LEU A 371 -5.10 -22.78 -4.41
N LEU A 372 -3.87 -23.27 -4.52
CA LEU A 372 -3.53 -24.59 -5.05
C LEU A 372 -4.24 -25.76 -4.34
N LYS A 373 -4.42 -25.62 -3.02
CA LYS A 373 -4.99 -26.67 -2.16
C LYS A 373 -6.51 -26.67 -2.19
N ASP A 374 -7.10 -25.49 -2.02
CA ASP A 374 -8.53 -25.35 -1.76
C ASP A 374 -9.34 -25.12 -3.05
N HIS A 375 -8.69 -24.59 -4.11
CA HIS A 375 -9.35 -24.24 -5.38
C HIS A 375 -8.53 -24.65 -6.62
N PRO A 376 -8.24 -25.95 -6.82
CA PRO A 376 -7.39 -26.44 -7.92
C PRO A 376 -7.91 -26.09 -9.32
N ALA A 377 -9.23 -26.01 -9.51
CA ALA A 377 -9.83 -25.60 -10.79
C ALA A 377 -9.53 -24.13 -11.15
N LEU A 378 -9.49 -23.24 -10.14
CA LEU A 378 -9.08 -21.85 -10.37
C LEU A 378 -7.58 -21.78 -10.71
N CYS A 379 -6.75 -22.60 -10.06
CA CYS A 379 -5.33 -22.67 -10.40
C CYS A 379 -5.09 -23.12 -11.83
N GLN A 380 -5.84 -24.13 -12.30
CA GLN A 380 -5.77 -24.56 -13.70
C GLN A 380 -6.12 -23.42 -14.66
N ARG A 381 -7.21 -22.67 -14.40
CA ARG A 381 -7.58 -21.48 -15.19
C ARG A 381 -6.47 -20.42 -15.17
N ILE A 382 -5.82 -20.18 -14.04
CA ILE A 382 -4.70 -19.23 -13.96
C ILE A 382 -3.50 -19.71 -14.79
N VAL A 383 -3.18 -21.01 -14.76
CA VAL A 383 -2.12 -21.57 -15.60
C VAL A 383 -2.47 -21.46 -17.09
N GLU A 384 -3.74 -21.61 -17.47
CA GLU A 384 -4.20 -21.34 -18.84
C GLU A 384 -3.93 -19.89 -19.25
N HIS A 385 -4.20 -18.91 -18.38
CA HIS A 385 -3.84 -17.52 -18.63
C HIS A 385 -2.33 -17.32 -18.76
N PHE A 386 -1.52 -17.93 -17.88
CA PHE A 386 -0.06 -17.87 -17.97
C PHE A 386 0.44 -18.36 -19.33
N VAL A 387 -0.05 -19.53 -19.77
CA VAL A 387 0.32 -20.11 -21.06
C VAL A 387 -0.07 -19.19 -22.21
N TYR A 388 -1.32 -18.71 -22.21
CA TYR A 388 -1.81 -17.78 -23.22
C TYR A 388 -0.97 -16.49 -23.30
N TYR A 389 -0.62 -15.88 -22.16
CA TYR A 389 0.21 -14.67 -22.14
C TYR A 389 1.67 -14.95 -22.50
N GLY A 390 2.20 -16.13 -22.15
CA GLY A 390 3.53 -16.58 -22.56
C GLY A 390 3.64 -16.74 -24.07
N GLN A 391 2.66 -17.38 -24.71
CA GLN A 391 2.58 -17.50 -26.17
C GLN A 391 2.39 -16.13 -26.85
N THR A 392 1.52 -15.29 -26.29
CA THR A 392 1.29 -13.92 -26.77
C THR A 392 2.57 -13.08 -26.71
N ALA A 393 3.37 -13.21 -25.65
CA ALA A 393 4.62 -12.50 -25.51
C ALA A 393 5.66 -12.95 -26.54
N ASN A 394 5.75 -14.25 -26.81
CA ASN A 394 6.65 -14.77 -27.84
C ASN A 394 6.27 -14.25 -29.24
N ALA A 395 4.98 -14.28 -29.58
CA ALA A 395 4.47 -13.74 -30.85
C ALA A 395 4.74 -12.22 -31.01
N ARG A 396 4.95 -11.51 -29.90
CA ARG A 396 5.35 -10.09 -29.87
C ARG A 396 6.85 -9.87 -29.80
N GLY A 397 7.68 -10.90 -29.96
CA GLY A 397 9.14 -10.79 -29.90
C GLY A 397 9.70 -10.59 -28.49
N LEU A 398 8.98 -11.03 -27.45
CA LEU A 398 9.41 -10.96 -26.04
C LEU A 398 9.68 -12.37 -25.46
N PRO A 399 10.65 -13.14 -26.00
CA PRO A 399 10.84 -14.54 -25.64
C PRO A 399 11.18 -14.77 -24.16
N PHE A 400 11.85 -13.81 -23.50
CA PHE A 400 12.18 -13.90 -22.07
C PHE A 400 10.94 -13.94 -21.15
N VAL A 401 9.83 -13.34 -21.58
CA VAL A 401 8.56 -13.42 -20.83
C VAL A 401 8.01 -14.84 -20.88
N THR A 402 8.08 -15.51 -22.03
CA THR A 402 7.68 -16.91 -22.20
C THR A 402 8.52 -17.84 -21.33
N VAL A 403 9.85 -17.60 -21.26
CA VAL A 403 10.73 -18.35 -20.35
C VAL A 403 10.36 -18.10 -18.88
N THR A 404 10.04 -16.86 -18.51
CA THR A 404 9.59 -16.53 -17.15
C THR A 404 8.31 -17.28 -16.79
N VAL A 405 7.32 -17.28 -17.70
CA VAL A 405 6.09 -18.06 -17.57
C VAL A 405 6.39 -19.55 -17.40
N ALA A 406 7.31 -20.11 -18.19
CA ALA A 406 7.67 -21.53 -18.13
C ALA A 406 8.19 -21.92 -16.73
N HIS A 407 9.06 -21.09 -16.15
CA HIS A 407 9.53 -21.33 -14.78
C HIS A 407 8.46 -21.09 -13.71
N ASP A 408 7.58 -20.11 -13.91
CA ASP A 408 6.48 -19.86 -12.97
C ASP A 408 5.50 -21.05 -12.94
N VAL A 409 5.14 -21.60 -14.10
CA VAL A 409 4.30 -22.80 -14.20
C VAL A 409 5.04 -24.04 -13.70
N ARG A 410 6.34 -24.18 -13.97
CA ARG A 410 7.19 -25.24 -13.38
C ARG A 410 7.07 -25.24 -11.86
N PHE A 411 7.25 -24.08 -11.22
CA PHE A 411 7.16 -23.98 -9.76
C PHE A 411 5.77 -24.38 -9.23
N LEU A 412 4.69 -23.98 -9.91
CA LEU A 412 3.34 -24.42 -9.55
C LEU A 412 3.17 -25.94 -9.68
N CYS A 413 3.77 -26.57 -10.70
CA CYS A 413 3.76 -28.02 -10.84
C CYS A 413 4.56 -28.72 -9.72
N GLU A 414 5.73 -28.19 -9.37
CA GLU A 414 6.55 -28.70 -8.25
C GLU A 414 5.79 -28.60 -6.92
N GLU A 415 5.15 -27.46 -6.65
CA GLU A 415 4.32 -27.22 -5.46
C GLU A 415 3.09 -28.14 -5.43
N ALA A 416 2.41 -28.33 -6.57
CA ALA A 416 1.25 -29.20 -6.68
C ALA A 416 1.62 -30.65 -6.40
N PHE A 417 2.73 -31.13 -6.98
CA PHE A 417 3.22 -32.48 -6.75
C PHE A 417 3.70 -32.72 -5.31
N ALA A 418 4.21 -31.68 -4.64
CA ALA A 418 4.65 -31.78 -3.25
C ALA A 418 3.48 -31.94 -2.25
N ASP A 419 2.26 -31.56 -2.61
CA ASP A 419 1.06 -31.74 -1.78
C ASP A 419 0.19 -32.86 -2.35
N ALA A 420 0.15 -34.00 -1.65
CA ALA A 420 -0.57 -35.21 -2.09
C ALA A 420 -2.09 -35.02 -2.32
N ARG A 421 -2.67 -33.90 -1.88
CA ARG A 421 -4.09 -33.58 -2.11
C ARG A 421 -4.34 -32.93 -3.47
N VAL A 422 -3.30 -32.46 -4.15
CA VAL A 422 -3.41 -31.72 -5.41
C VAL A 422 -2.95 -32.60 -6.56
N ARG A 423 -3.77 -32.65 -7.61
CA ARG A 423 -3.41 -33.32 -8.86
C ARG A 423 -2.57 -32.40 -9.72
N VAL A 424 -1.36 -32.83 -10.06
CA VAL A 424 -0.44 -32.05 -10.92
C VAL A 424 -0.77 -32.16 -12.40
N GLU A 425 -1.45 -33.22 -12.83
CA GLU A 425 -1.65 -33.52 -14.25
C GLU A 425 -2.28 -32.38 -15.05
N PRO A 426 -3.36 -31.71 -14.57
CA PRO A 426 -3.98 -30.63 -15.33
C PRO A 426 -3.06 -29.42 -15.52
N LEU A 427 -2.16 -29.15 -14.55
CA LEU A 427 -1.18 -28.06 -14.67
C LEU A 427 -0.05 -28.45 -15.64
N LEU A 428 0.40 -29.70 -15.55
CA LEU A 428 1.42 -30.25 -16.46
C LEU A 428 0.92 -30.25 -17.91
N ASP A 429 -0.32 -30.64 -18.16
CA ASP A 429 -0.92 -30.63 -19.50
C ASP A 429 -0.90 -29.24 -20.12
N ARG A 430 -1.23 -28.21 -19.35
CA ARG A 430 -1.15 -26.83 -19.82
C ARG A 430 0.30 -26.40 -20.02
N PHE A 431 1.21 -26.79 -19.13
CA PHE A 431 2.62 -26.46 -19.26
C PHE A 431 3.26 -27.02 -20.54
N LEU A 432 2.92 -28.26 -20.92
CA LEU A 432 3.42 -28.89 -22.14
C LEU A 432 2.87 -28.27 -23.43
N SER A 433 1.82 -27.45 -23.35
CA SER A 433 1.31 -26.71 -24.52
C SER A 433 2.01 -25.35 -24.73
N LEU A 434 2.91 -24.93 -23.84
CA LEU A 434 3.49 -23.57 -23.86
C LEU A 434 4.39 -23.30 -25.08
N ASP A 435 5.11 -24.33 -25.55
CA ASP A 435 5.96 -24.26 -26.75
C ASP A 435 5.18 -24.35 -28.06
N GLN A 436 3.91 -24.78 -28.01
CA GLN A 436 3.05 -24.88 -29.19
C GLN A 436 2.45 -23.51 -29.51
N GLN A 437 2.90 -22.88 -30.60
CA GLN A 437 2.30 -21.62 -31.09
C GLN A 437 1.17 -21.87 -32.10
N PRO A 438 0.06 -21.11 -32.05
CA PRO A 438 -1.00 -21.20 -33.07
C PRO A 438 -0.59 -20.66 -34.45
N GLU A 439 0.28 -19.64 -34.52
CA GLU A 439 0.74 -19.00 -35.77
C GLU A 439 2.19 -18.46 -35.61
N GLY A 440 3.07 -18.75 -36.59
CA GLY A 440 4.43 -18.19 -36.70
C GLY A 440 5.59 -19.09 -36.24
N GLU A 441 6.83 -18.68 -36.57
CA GLU A 441 8.05 -19.34 -36.07
C GLU A 441 8.30 -18.96 -34.60
N THR A 442 8.41 -19.96 -33.73
CA THR A 442 8.76 -19.77 -32.32
C THR A 442 10.22 -19.33 -32.22
N SER A 443 10.49 -18.23 -31.49
CA SER A 443 11.87 -17.83 -31.18
C SER A 443 12.64 -18.99 -30.53
N ASP A 444 13.80 -19.34 -31.10
CA ASP A 444 14.69 -20.37 -30.55
C ASP A 444 15.00 -20.14 -29.07
N ILE A 445 15.09 -18.88 -28.62
CA ILE A 445 15.33 -18.52 -27.21
C ILE A 445 14.17 -18.97 -26.33
N ALA A 446 12.93 -18.68 -26.73
CA ALA A 446 11.74 -19.07 -25.98
C ALA A 446 11.61 -20.59 -25.91
N LEU A 447 11.75 -21.27 -27.06
CA LEU A 447 11.67 -22.72 -27.14
C LEU A 447 12.71 -23.38 -26.22
N LEU A 448 13.97 -22.98 -26.32
CA LEU A 448 15.05 -23.52 -25.48
C LEU A 448 14.77 -23.29 -23.99
N GLY A 449 14.33 -22.10 -23.60
CA GLY A 449 14.00 -21.81 -22.20
C GLY A 449 12.82 -22.61 -21.67
N VAL A 450 11.77 -22.81 -22.48
CA VAL A 450 10.63 -23.69 -22.12
C VAL A 450 11.11 -25.13 -21.93
N ARG A 451 11.89 -25.67 -22.89
CA ARG A 451 12.44 -27.03 -22.78
C ARG A 451 13.35 -27.21 -21.57
N LYS A 452 14.13 -26.19 -21.19
CA LYS A 452 14.91 -26.23 -19.95
C LYS A 452 14.01 -26.34 -18.72
N ALA A 453 12.97 -25.51 -18.62
CA ALA A 453 12.04 -25.54 -17.50
C ALA A 453 11.31 -26.90 -17.40
N GLN A 454 10.87 -27.47 -18.52
CA GLN A 454 10.26 -28.80 -18.62
C GLN A 454 11.26 -29.90 -18.21
N SER A 455 12.51 -29.83 -18.64
CA SER A 455 13.55 -30.81 -18.30
C SER A 455 13.92 -30.77 -16.82
N ILE A 456 13.96 -29.58 -16.22
CA ILE A 456 14.18 -29.43 -14.76
C ILE A 456 12.99 -30.00 -13.98
N LEU A 457 11.76 -29.82 -14.48
CA LEU A 457 10.56 -30.46 -13.89
C LEU A 457 10.61 -31.98 -14.02
N GLY A 458 11.02 -32.49 -15.18
CA GLY A 458 11.20 -33.92 -15.42
C GLY A 458 12.22 -34.53 -14.45
N ALA A 459 13.36 -33.86 -14.25
CA ALA A 459 14.35 -34.28 -13.24
C ALA A 459 13.79 -34.22 -11.81
N TYR A 460 12.93 -33.25 -11.49
CA TYR A 460 12.25 -33.15 -10.20
C TYR A 460 11.29 -34.32 -9.94
N PHE A 461 10.52 -34.74 -10.95
CA PHE A 461 9.63 -35.90 -10.88
C PHE A 461 10.41 -37.21 -10.82
N LEU A 462 11.46 -37.35 -11.62
CA LEU A 462 12.33 -38.52 -11.62
C LEU A 462 12.99 -38.73 -10.25
N GLN A 463 13.49 -37.66 -9.63
CA GLN A 463 14.03 -37.68 -8.28
C GLN A 463 13.02 -38.22 -7.23
N ARG A 464 11.72 -38.10 -7.49
CA ARG A 464 10.65 -38.52 -6.57
C ARG A 464 9.92 -39.80 -7.03
N GLY A 465 10.43 -40.49 -8.05
CA GLY A 465 9.87 -41.74 -8.54
C GLY A 465 8.52 -41.61 -9.26
N ALA A 466 8.21 -40.43 -9.82
CA ALA A 466 6.99 -40.22 -10.59
C ALA A 466 7.21 -40.50 -12.09
N ASP A 467 7.49 -41.76 -12.42
CA ASP A 467 7.89 -42.18 -13.78
C ASP A 467 6.84 -41.83 -14.84
N ASP A 468 5.55 -41.95 -14.54
CA ASP A 468 4.48 -41.62 -15.48
C ASP A 468 4.54 -40.15 -15.94
N LEU A 469 4.81 -39.22 -15.02
CA LEU A 469 4.93 -37.79 -15.33
C LEU A 469 6.23 -37.50 -16.09
N VAL A 470 7.32 -38.20 -15.76
CA VAL A 470 8.59 -38.11 -16.49
C VAL A 470 8.39 -38.54 -17.95
N GLN A 471 7.71 -39.66 -18.18
CA GLN A 471 7.47 -40.17 -19.53
C GLN A 471 6.59 -39.23 -20.34
N ARG A 472 5.60 -38.56 -19.73
CA ARG A 472 4.80 -37.55 -20.42
C ARG A 472 5.64 -36.39 -20.94
N ILE A 473 6.55 -35.86 -20.12
CA ILE A 473 7.47 -34.79 -20.56
C ILE A 473 8.41 -35.31 -21.65
N ARG A 474 8.91 -36.56 -21.52
CA ARG A 474 9.79 -37.13 -22.55
C ARG A 474 9.09 -37.33 -23.89
N LEU A 475 7.85 -37.81 -23.86
CA LEU A 475 7.03 -38.02 -25.05
C LEU A 475 6.77 -36.70 -25.78
N ASP A 476 6.53 -35.61 -25.04
CA ASP A 476 6.36 -34.27 -25.61
C ASP A 476 7.64 -33.76 -26.31
N MET A 477 8.82 -34.18 -25.82
CA MET A 477 10.12 -33.77 -26.37
C MET A 477 10.72 -34.74 -27.40
N ARG A 478 10.03 -35.83 -27.75
CA ARG A 478 10.60 -36.93 -28.58
C ARG A 478 11.03 -36.51 -29.99
N ASP A 479 10.35 -35.52 -30.55
CA ASP A 479 10.54 -35.07 -31.93
C ASP A 479 11.61 -33.96 -32.03
N GLU A 480 12.22 -33.56 -30.90
CA GLU A 480 13.32 -32.59 -30.85
C GLU A 480 14.64 -33.19 -31.35
N GLN A 481 15.47 -32.35 -31.98
CA GLN A 481 16.78 -32.80 -32.46
C GLN A 481 17.70 -33.26 -31.31
N PRO A 482 18.37 -34.42 -31.41
CA PRO A 482 19.24 -34.92 -30.34
C PRO A 482 20.33 -33.94 -29.91
N ASP A 483 20.95 -33.23 -30.86
CA ASP A 483 21.99 -32.25 -30.58
C ASP A 483 21.44 -31.00 -29.86
N ARG A 484 20.14 -30.70 -29.97
CA ARG A 484 19.47 -29.64 -29.19
C ARG A 484 19.21 -30.11 -27.76
N LEU A 485 18.74 -31.34 -27.56
CA LEU A 485 18.51 -31.93 -26.24
C LEU A 485 19.80 -31.99 -25.41
N LEU A 486 20.91 -32.39 -26.02
CA LEU A 486 22.24 -32.37 -25.38
C LEU A 486 22.66 -30.96 -24.96
N ARG A 487 22.47 -29.95 -25.83
CA ARG A 487 22.76 -28.55 -25.49
C ARG A 487 21.90 -28.04 -24.33
N ILE A 488 20.63 -28.42 -24.28
CA ILE A 488 19.73 -28.08 -23.17
C ILE A 488 20.27 -28.66 -21.86
N ARG A 489 20.54 -29.98 -21.82
CA ARG A 489 21.13 -30.67 -20.67
C ARG A 489 22.40 -29.97 -20.18
N ASP A 490 23.36 -29.76 -21.09
CA ASP A 490 24.66 -29.19 -20.74
C ASP A 490 24.53 -27.75 -20.25
N SER A 491 23.61 -26.96 -20.83
CA SER A 491 23.36 -25.59 -20.37
C SER A 491 22.75 -25.52 -18.97
N ILE A 492 21.86 -26.46 -18.59
CA ILE A 492 21.32 -26.55 -17.23
C ILE A 492 22.44 -26.92 -16.26
N LEU A 493 23.25 -27.92 -16.62
CA LEU A 493 24.36 -28.37 -15.78
C LEU A 493 25.49 -27.33 -15.69
N ALA A 494 25.65 -26.44 -16.66
CA ALA A 494 26.66 -25.38 -16.59
C ALA A 494 26.38 -24.37 -15.46
N VAL A 495 25.12 -24.17 -15.07
CA VAL A 495 24.76 -23.25 -13.98
C VAL A 495 25.16 -23.85 -12.63
N ARG A 496 26.17 -23.23 -11.99
CA ARG A 496 26.73 -23.66 -10.69
C ARG A 496 26.27 -22.82 -9.51
N GLU A 497 25.95 -21.56 -9.76
CA GLU A 497 25.57 -20.62 -8.71
C GLU A 497 24.06 -20.39 -8.71
N ARG A 498 23.48 -20.40 -7.51
CA ARG A 498 22.04 -20.15 -7.32
C ARG A 498 21.68 -18.70 -7.58
N LYS A 499 22.59 -17.78 -7.26
CA LYS A 499 22.40 -16.35 -7.45
C LYS A 499 23.13 -15.92 -8.71
N PHE A 500 22.60 -14.91 -9.39
CA PHE A 500 23.36 -14.21 -10.42
C PHE A 500 24.39 -13.29 -9.74
N TRP A 501 25.41 -12.87 -10.49
CA TRP A 501 26.31 -11.79 -10.08
C TRP A 501 25.57 -10.44 -9.95
N GLU A 502 24.41 -10.31 -10.60
CA GLU A 502 23.47 -9.19 -10.48
C GLU A 502 22.37 -9.47 -9.45
N ILE A 503 21.94 -8.43 -8.75
CA ILE A 503 20.76 -8.49 -7.88
C ILE A 503 19.51 -8.41 -8.76
N THR A 504 18.71 -9.48 -8.75
CA THR A 504 17.42 -9.55 -9.45
C THR A 504 16.26 -9.54 -8.46
N ASP A 505 15.09 -9.06 -8.89
CA ASP A 505 13.90 -8.94 -8.04
C ASP A 505 13.43 -10.31 -7.48
N ARG A 506 13.70 -11.44 -8.19
CA ARG A 506 13.39 -12.80 -7.70
C ARG A 506 14.59 -13.50 -7.03
N GLY A 507 15.81 -12.97 -7.13
CA GLY A 507 16.95 -13.35 -6.29
C GLY A 507 17.60 -14.71 -6.56
N PHE A 508 17.25 -15.40 -7.65
CA PHE A 508 17.90 -16.66 -8.06
C PHE A 508 17.86 -16.88 -9.58
N ASN A 509 18.77 -17.73 -10.07
CA ASN A 509 18.80 -18.17 -11.45
C ASN A 509 17.78 -19.29 -11.69
N PHE A 510 16.86 -19.10 -12.63
CA PHE A 510 15.80 -20.07 -12.93
C PHE A 510 16.32 -21.44 -13.40
N ASP A 511 17.49 -21.46 -14.05
CA ASP A 511 18.15 -22.66 -14.55
C ASP A 511 18.98 -23.37 -13.46
N TYR A 512 19.13 -22.77 -12.27
CA TYR A 512 19.87 -23.40 -11.18
C TYR A 512 19.15 -24.65 -10.66
N VAL A 513 19.91 -25.73 -10.54
CA VAL A 513 19.45 -27.02 -10.01
C VAL A 513 20.31 -27.40 -8.80
N GLU A 514 19.65 -27.72 -7.68
CA GLU A 514 20.28 -28.21 -6.45
C GLU A 514 21.24 -29.39 -6.73
N PRO A 515 22.41 -29.48 -6.08
CA PRO A 515 23.42 -30.51 -6.37
C PRO A 515 22.87 -31.94 -6.43
N ALA A 516 21.99 -32.29 -5.48
CA ALA A 516 21.37 -33.62 -5.39
C ALA A 516 20.44 -33.94 -6.58
N ARG A 517 19.90 -32.93 -7.28
CA ARG A 517 19.02 -33.13 -8.44
C ARG A 517 19.79 -33.26 -9.76
N ARG A 518 21.07 -32.86 -9.79
CA ARG A 518 21.85 -32.81 -11.05
C ARG A 518 22.03 -34.17 -11.71
N GLN A 519 22.14 -35.26 -10.93
CA GLN A 519 22.19 -36.62 -11.49
C GLN A 519 20.91 -36.98 -12.25
N PHE A 520 19.75 -36.58 -11.70
CA PHE A 520 18.45 -36.84 -12.31
C PHE A 520 18.21 -35.99 -13.57
N VAL A 521 18.91 -34.85 -13.71
CA VAL A 521 18.94 -34.13 -15.00
C VAL A 521 19.64 -34.99 -16.04
N THR A 522 20.82 -35.56 -15.74
CA THR A 522 21.51 -36.47 -16.67
C THR A 522 20.66 -37.70 -17.00
N GLU A 523 20.09 -38.36 -15.99
CA GLU A 523 19.22 -39.53 -16.19
C GLU A 523 17.95 -39.19 -16.98
N PHE A 524 17.38 -37.99 -16.81
CA PHE A 524 16.23 -37.53 -17.58
C PHE A 524 16.52 -37.58 -19.09
N PHE A 525 17.71 -37.14 -19.53
CA PHE A 525 18.08 -37.07 -20.94
C PHE A 525 18.61 -38.39 -21.55
N GLN A 526 19.04 -39.35 -20.72
CA GLN A 526 19.69 -40.58 -21.18
C GLN A 526 18.95 -41.35 -22.30
N PRO A 527 17.60 -41.49 -22.29
CA PRO A 527 16.90 -42.19 -23.38
C PRO A 527 17.07 -41.54 -24.75
N PHE A 528 17.09 -40.21 -24.82
CA PHE A 528 17.25 -39.47 -26.09
C PHE A 528 18.64 -39.63 -26.69
N GLU A 529 19.66 -39.81 -25.85
CA GLU A 529 21.04 -40.02 -26.29
C GLU A 529 21.22 -41.38 -26.96
N LEU A 530 20.56 -42.42 -26.42
CA LEU A 530 20.58 -43.76 -26.96
C LEU A 530 19.83 -43.86 -28.30
N GLU A 531 18.73 -43.13 -28.45
CA GLU A 531 17.97 -43.04 -29.72
C GLU A 531 18.73 -42.24 -30.79
N GLY A 532 19.34 -41.10 -30.41
CA GLY A 532 20.20 -40.32 -31.29
C GLY A 532 21.44 -41.09 -31.77
N ALA A 533 22.03 -41.94 -30.92
CA ALA A 533 23.13 -42.82 -31.29
C ALA A 533 22.73 -43.91 -32.29
N LYS A 534 21.50 -44.45 -32.20
CA LYS A 534 20.97 -45.43 -33.18
C LYS A 534 20.68 -44.81 -34.55
N GLY A 535 20.22 -43.56 -34.59
CA GLY A 535 19.94 -42.82 -35.83
C GLY A 535 21.20 -42.35 -36.58
N LYS A 536 22.35 -42.21 -35.90
CA LYS A 536 23.64 -41.79 -36.49
C LYS A 536 24.50 -42.96 -37.00
N ASN A 537 23.96 -44.17 -37.20
CA ASN A 537 24.73 -45.29 -37.76
C ASN A 537 24.98 -45.08 -39.28
N PRO A 538 26.22 -44.81 -39.76
CA PRO A 538 26.48 -44.49 -41.17
C PRO A 538 26.57 -45.71 -42.10
N LEU A 539 26.03 -46.86 -41.69
CA LEU A 539 26.23 -48.13 -42.39
C LEU A 539 24.89 -48.83 -42.66
N GLY A 540 24.13 -48.24 -43.57
CA GLY A 540 23.26 -49.00 -44.46
C GLY A 540 24.05 -49.36 -45.72
N ARG A 541 24.81 -50.46 -45.64
CA ARG A 541 25.21 -51.24 -46.82
C ARG A 541 24.10 -52.21 -47.16
#